data_AF-X1SKK7-F1
#
_entry.id   AF-X1SKK7-F1
#
_cell.length_a   1.000
_cell.length_b   1.000
_cell.length_c   1.000
_cell.angle_alpha   90.00
_cell.angle_beta   90.00
_cell.angle_gamma   90.00
#
_symmetry.space_group_name_H-M   'P 1'
#
loop_
_entity.id
_entity.type
_entity.pdbx_description
1 polymer ?
#
loop_
_entity_poly.entity_id
_entity_poly.type
_entity_poly.pdbx_seq_one_letter_code
_entity_poly.pdbx_strand_id
1 'polypeptide(L)'
;GLIGVFYFLFRIIGKLTGASLGGYFSKAIDSVRKYLGFALIPQAGVALGVALIAEAEFPELGGIIFTTIATTTIIYELIGPFGTKFALSKAGEIGGG
;
A
#
# COMPACT_ATOMS: atom_id res chain seq x y z
N GLY A 1 -6.19 4.23 16.42
CA GLY A 1 -5.18 4.65 17.43
C GLY A 1 -3.94 5.20 16.74
N LEU A 2 -3.03 5.84 17.50
CA LEU A 2 -1.82 6.48 17.00
C LEU A 2 -0.93 5.54 16.18
N ILE A 3 -0.82 4.27 16.61
CA ILE A 3 -0.08 3.19 15.90
C ILE A 3 -0.59 3.00 14.47
N GLY A 4 -1.92 2.98 14.28
CA GLY A 4 -2.51 2.81 12.95
C GLY A 4 -2.23 3.97 12.01
N VAL A 5 -2.19 5.20 12.54
CA VAL A 5 -1.83 6.40 11.76
C VAL A 5 -0.36 6.33 11.33
N PHE A 6 0.55 6.02 12.25
CA PHE A 6 1.96 5.85 11.91
C PHE A 6 2.16 4.72 10.91
N TYR A 7 1.59 3.55 11.16
CA TYR A 7 1.67 2.41 10.25
C TYR A 7 1.18 2.79 8.84
N PHE A 8 0.04 3.47 8.75
CA PHE A 8 -0.53 3.92 7.48
C PHE A 8 0.43 4.85 6.72
N LEU A 9 0.93 5.91 7.38
CA LEU A 9 1.82 6.89 6.74
C LEU A 9 3.15 6.27 6.32
N PHE A 10 3.81 5.55 7.22
CA PHE A 10 5.10 4.93 6.93
C PHE A 10 5.00 3.89 5.81
N ARG A 11 3.89 3.16 5.72
CA ARG A 11 3.66 2.17 4.66
C ARG A 11 3.46 2.82 3.30
N ILE A 12 2.73 3.94 3.21
CA ILE A 12 2.61 4.70 1.96
C ILE A 12 3.98 5.23 1.55
N ILE A 13 4.68 5.91 2.46
CA ILE A 13 5.99 6.49 2.18
C ILE A 13 6.96 5.39 1.72
N GLY A 14 6.99 4.25 2.41
CA GLY A 14 7.84 3.11 2.07
C GLY A 14 7.54 2.51 0.70
N LYS A 15 6.27 2.42 0.29
CA LYS A 15 5.91 1.97 -1.06
C LYS A 15 6.34 2.96 -2.13
N LEU A 16 6.15 4.27 -1.90
CA LEU A 16 6.54 5.32 -2.84
C LEU A 16 8.06 5.37 -3.02
N THR A 17 8.81 5.51 -1.92
CA THR A 17 10.28 5.61 -1.97
C THR A 17 10.92 4.29 -2.36
N GLY A 18 10.41 3.17 -1.85
CA GLY A 18 10.92 1.83 -2.15
C GLY A 18 10.74 1.44 -3.62
N ALA A 19 9.57 1.72 -4.21
CA ALA A 19 9.34 1.46 -5.63
C ALA A 19 10.22 2.35 -6.52
N SER A 20 10.38 3.64 -6.18
CA SER A 20 11.24 4.55 -6.94
C SER A 20 12.72 4.18 -6.86
N LEU A 21 13.23 3.89 -5.65
CA LEU A 21 14.61 3.47 -5.45
C LEU A 21 14.88 2.11 -6.08
N GLY A 22 14.00 1.14 -5.89
CA GLY A 22 14.10 -0.18 -6.53
C GLY A 22 14.07 -0.09 -8.06
N GLY A 23 13.20 0.77 -8.60
CA GLY A 23 13.16 1.07 -10.04
C GLY A 23 14.43 1.74 -10.56
N TYR A 24 15.08 2.58 -9.76
CA TYR A 24 16.36 3.20 -10.10
C TYR A 24 17.48 2.16 -10.16
N PHE A 25 17.64 1.34 -9.12
CA PHE A 25 18.70 0.32 -9.07
C PHE A 25 18.53 -0.76 -10.14
N SER A 26 17.29 -1.15 -10.45
CA SER A 26 16.97 -2.12 -11.50
C SER A 26 17.02 -1.55 -12.92
N LYS A 27 17.32 -0.26 -13.08
CA LYS A 27 17.30 0.46 -14.37
C LYS A 27 15.94 0.36 -15.09
N ALA A 28 14.83 0.27 -14.37
CA ALA A 28 13.48 0.24 -14.93
C ALA A 28 13.13 1.50 -15.74
N ILE A 29 12.08 1.45 -16.55
CA ILE A 29 11.58 2.63 -17.28
C ILE A 29 11.03 3.71 -16.34
N ASP A 30 11.04 4.96 -16.81
CA ASP A 30 10.68 6.14 -16.02
C ASP A 30 9.26 6.08 -15.43
N SER A 31 8.30 5.51 -16.16
CA SER A 31 6.93 5.33 -15.67
C SER A 31 6.88 4.42 -14.44
N VAL A 32 7.66 3.33 -14.44
CA VAL A 32 7.78 2.42 -13.30
C VAL A 32 8.46 3.12 -12.12
N ARG A 33 9.55 3.84 -12.35
CA ARG A 33 10.27 4.56 -11.27
C ARG A 33 9.41 5.63 -10.60
N LYS A 34 8.58 6.34 -11.36
CA LYS A 34 7.82 7.50 -10.86
C LYS A 34 6.43 7.13 -10.33
N TYR A 35 5.78 6.12 -10.91
CA TYR A 35 4.34 5.91 -10.68
C TYR A 35 3.98 4.57 -10.04
N LEU A 36 4.85 3.55 -10.09
CA LEU A 36 4.54 2.22 -9.53
C LEU A 36 4.16 2.28 -8.05
N GLY A 37 4.83 3.11 -7.25
CA GLY A 37 4.55 3.24 -5.83
C GLY A 37 3.10 3.62 -5.52
N PHE A 38 2.47 4.45 -6.35
CA PHE A 38 1.06 4.84 -6.21
C PHE A 38 0.10 3.71 -6.54
N ALA A 39 0.41 2.91 -7.58
CA ALA A 39 -0.36 1.72 -7.95
C ALA A 39 -0.27 0.60 -6.89
N LEU A 40 0.79 0.61 -6.07
CA LEU A 40 0.98 -0.36 -4.99
C LEU A 40 0.25 0.01 -3.70
N ILE A 41 -0.28 1.23 -3.53
CA ILE A 41 -0.99 1.67 -2.32
C ILE A 41 -2.15 0.73 -1.92
N PRO A 42 -3.08 0.37 -2.81
CA PRO A 42 -4.18 -0.53 -2.45
C PRO A 42 -3.67 -1.88 -1.95
N GLN A 43 -4.20 -2.35 -0.82
CA GLN A 43 -4.16 -3.76 -0.44
C GLN A 43 -5.41 -4.10 0.38
N ALA A 44 -5.88 -5.34 0.25
CA ALA A 44 -7.00 -5.84 1.02
C ALA A 44 -6.83 -7.32 1.41
N GLY A 45 -7.18 -8.24 0.51
CA GLY A 45 -7.36 -9.66 0.84
C GLY A 45 -6.16 -10.34 1.50
N VAL A 46 -4.97 -10.21 0.90
CA VAL A 46 -3.75 -10.85 1.45
C VAL A 46 -3.38 -10.28 2.82
N ALA A 47 -3.52 -8.96 3.00
CA ALA A 47 -3.19 -8.32 4.27
C ALA A 47 -4.14 -8.74 5.40
N LEU A 48 -5.45 -8.80 5.12
CA LEU A 48 -6.45 -9.26 6.09
C LEU A 48 -6.26 -10.74 6.44
N GLY A 49 -5.98 -11.60 5.45
CA GLY A 49 -5.72 -13.02 5.69
C GLY A 49 -4.52 -13.27 6.60
N VAL A 50 -3.41 -12.56 6.37
CA VAL A 50 -2.23 -12.64 7.24
C VAL A 50 -2.52 -12.07 8.62
N ALA A 51 -3.34 -11.02 8.72
CA ALA A 51 -3.72 -10.45 10.00
C ALA A 51 -4.59 -11.39 10.85
N LEU A 52 -5.48 -12.17 10.23
CA LEU A 52 -6.27 -13.22 10.92
C LEU A 52 -5.37 -14.35 11.46
N ILE A 53 -4.35 -14.75 10.68
CA ILE A 53 -3.35 -15.72 11.16
C ILE A 53 -2.60 -15.14 12.35
N ALA A 54 -2.17 -13.88 12.27
CA ALA A 54 -1.50 -13.21 13.37
C ALA A 54 -2.39 -13.07 14.62
N GLU A 55 -3.69 -12.86 14.44
CA GLU A 55 -4.67 -12.85 15.53
C GLU A 55 -4.75 -14.20 16.25
N ALA A 56 -4.71 -15.30 15.50
CA ALA A 56 -4.76 -16.65 16.04
C ALA A 56 -3.45 -17.10 16.69
N GLU A 57 -2.30 -16.74 16.10
CA GLU A 57 -0.98 -17.23 16.54
C GLU A 57 -0.32 -16.37 17.63
N PHE A 58 -0.71 -15.11 17.78
CA PHE A 58 -0.12 -14.19 18.75
C PHE A 58 -1.16 -13.64 19.73
N PRO A 59 -1.50 -14.34 20.83
CA PRO A 59 -2.60 -13.98 21.73
C PRO A 59 -2.51 -12.58 22.36
N GLU A 60 -1.29 -12.08 22.57
CA GLU A 60 -1.05 -10.77 23.22
C GLU A 60 -1.09 -9.59 22.23
N LEU A 61 -0.73 -9.81 20.96
CA LEU A 61 -0.52 -8.74 19.96
C LEU A 61 -1.47 -8.83 18.77
N GLY A 62 -2.01 -10.02 18.52
CA GLY A 62 -2.78 -10.38 17.34
C GLY A 62 -4.01 -9.52 17.13
N GLY A 63 -4.78 -9.25 18.20
CA GLY A 63 -5.94 -8.35 18.12
C GLY A 63 -5.58 -6.91 17.74
N ILE A 64 -4.44 -6.39 18.21
CA ILE A 64 -3.95 -5.06 17.83
C ILE A 64 -3.52 -5.04 16.37
N ILE A 65 -2.83 -6.09 15.91
CA ILE A 65 -2.42 -6.25 14.51
C ILE A 65 -3.65 -6.29 13.61
N PHE A 66 -4.60 -7.19 13.89
CA PHE A 66 -5.83 -7.32 13.12
C PHE A 66 -6.59 -6.01 13.05
N THR A 67 -6.85 -5.37 14.18
CA THR A 67 -7.56 -4.09 14.24
C THR A 67 -6.85 -3.01 13.42
N THR A 68 -5.51 -2.96 13.50
CA THR A 68 -4.70 -1.99 12.74
C THR A 68 -4.78 -2.23 11.24
N ILE A 69 -4.62 -3.49 10.81
CA ILE A 69 -4.68 -3.85 9.37
C ILE A 69 -6.09 -3.66 8.83
N ALA A 70 -7.12 -4.09 9.55
CA ALA A 70 -8.51 -3.92 9.14
C ALA A 70 -8.88 -2.45 8.98
N THR A 71 -8.58 -1.63 9.99
CA THR A 71 -8.88 -0.18 9.96
C THR A 71 -8.13 0.51 8.83
N THR A 72 -6.85 0.23 8.67
CA THR A 72 -6.06 0.88 7.61
C THR A 72 -6.47 0.40 6.23
N THR A 73 -6.84 -0.88 6.06
CA THR A 73 -7.33 -1.44 4.79
C THR A 73 -8.54 -0.68 4.27
N ILE A 74 -9.51 -0.34 5.14
CA ILE A 74 -10.67 0.49 4.74
C ILE A 74 -10.20 1.82 4.15
N ILE A 75 -9.26 2.50 4.82
CA ILE A 75 -8.70 3.77 4.34
C ILE A 75 -7.98 3.57 2.99
N TYR A 76 -7.21 2.49 2.86
CA TYR A 76 -6.50 2.14 1.63
C TYR A 76 -7.42 1.84 0.46
N GLU A 77 -8.57 1.21 0.68
CA GLU A 77 -9.54 0.96 -0.38
C GLU A 77 -10.28 2.23 -0.82
N LEU A 78 -10.42 3.21 0.08
CA LEU A 78 -10.97 4.53 -0.28
C LEU A 78 -10.00 5.35 -1.14
N ILE A 79 -8.71 5.36 -0.82
CA ILE A 79 -7.69 6.17 -1.53
C ILE A 79 -7.02 5.42 -2.70
N GLY A 80 -7.00 4.10 -2.63
CA GLY A 80 -6.26 3.21 -3.52
C GLY A 80 -6.66 3.35 -4.99
N PRO A 81 -7.96 3.36 -5.34
CA PRO A 81 -8.41 3.56 -6.70
C PRO A 81 -7.93 4.88 -7.31
N PHE A 82 -7.87 5.96 -6.51
CA PHE A 82 -7.33 7.24 -6.96
C PHE A 82 -5.84 7.17 -7.22
N GLY A 83 -5.07 6.52 -6.34
CA GLY A 83 -3.63 6.29 -6.51
C GLY A 83 -3.31 5.46 -7.75
N THR A 84 -4.02 4.35 -7.95
CA THR A 84 -3.84 3.49 -9.13
C THR A 84 -4.26 4.20 -10.41
N LYS A 85 -5.40 4.92 -10.42
CA LYS A 85 -5.83 5.70 -11.59
C LYS A 85 -4.81 6.78 -11.95
N PHE A 86 -4.29 7.50 -10.96
CA PHE A 86 -3.24 8.50 -11.15
C PHE A 86 -1.97 7.86 -11.75
N ALA A 87 -1.54 6.73 -11.19
CA ALA A 87 -0.35 6.02 -11.66
C ALA A 87 -0.48 5.59 -13.13
N LEU A 88 -1.58 4.92 -13.47
CA LEU A 88 -1.84 4.42 -14.82
C LEU A 88 -2.00 5.55 -15.84
N SER A 89 -2.70 6.63 -15.47
CA SER A 89 -2.89 7.79 -16.34
C SER A 89 -1.56 8.50 -16.62
N LYS A 90 -0.72 8.69 -15.59
CA LYS A 90 0.60 9.31 -15.75
C LYS A 90 1.63 8.41 -16.43
N ALA A 91 1.45 7.09 -16.35
CA ALA A 91 2.23 6.12 -17.12
C ALA A 91 1.82 6.05 -18.60
N GLY A 92 0.68 6.65 -18.97
CA GLY A 92 0.13 6.58 -20.33
C GLY A 92 -0.55 5.25 -20.67
N GLU A 93 -0.84 4.42 -19.66
CA GLU A 93 -1.44 3.09 -19.86
C GLU A 93 -2.97 3.13 -19.94
N ILE A 94 -3.59 4.21 -19.46
CA ILE A 94 -5.01 4.48 -19.65
C ILE A 94 -5.20 5.87 -20.25
N GLY A 95 -6.05 5.98 -21.28
CA GLY A 95 -6.37 7.24 -21.94
C GLY A 95 -6.95 8.24 -20.93
N GLY A 96 -6.33 9.42 -20.82
CA GLY A 96 -6.84 10.51 -20.00
C GLY A 96 -8.15 11.04 -20.57
N GLY A 97 -9.14 11.24 -19.71
CA GLY A 97 -10.16 12.26 -19.93
C GLY A 97 -9.58 13.64 -19.67
#